data_AF-A0A920MG89-F1
#
_entry.id   AF-A0A920MG89-F1
#
_cell.length_a   1.000
_cell.length_b   1.000
_cell.length_c   1.000
_cell.angle_alpha   90.00
_cell.angle_beta   90.00
_cell.angle_gamma   90.00
#
_symmetry.space_group_name_H-M   'P 1'
#
loop_
_entity.id
_entity.type
_entity.pdbx_description
1 polymer ?
#
loop_
_entity_poly.entity_id
_entity_poly.type
_entity_poly.pdbx_seq_one_letter_code
_entity_poly.pdbx_strand_id
1 'polypeptide(L)'
;MFEHSYSNDRSMRPFIVQKGSITVDGVSLTVNKITDSTIDLMIIPHTFKNTTMKYYKEGQTVNIELDYIAKYIVNMSNINDN
;
A
#
# COMPACT_ATOMS: atom_id res chain seq x y z
N MET A 1 5.36 -11.20 13.16
CA MET A 1 4.92 -10.26 12.12
C MET A 1 3.83 -10.96 11.32
N PHE A 2 2.89 -10.21 10.76
CA PHE A 2 1.84 -10.74 9.91
C PHE A 2 2.03 -10.20 8.51
N GLU A 3 1.91 -11.06 7.51
CA GLU A 3 1.79 -10.66 6.11
C GLU A 3 0.31 -10.61 5.76
N HIS A 4 -0.13 -9.51 5.16
CA HIS A 4 -1.51 -9.35 4.69
C HIS A 4 -1.49 -8.95 3.23
N SER A 5 -2.21 -9.70 2.39
CA SER A 5 -2.34 -9.44 0.97
C SER A 5 -3.58 -8.62 0.68
N TYR A 6 -3.42 -7.55 -0.09
CA TYR A 6 -4.51 -6.69 -0.54
C TYR A 6 -4.57 -6.71 -2.06
N SER A 7 -5.76 -6.90 -2.63
CA SER A 7 -5.98 -6.68 -4.05
C SER A 7 -5.74 -5.20 -4.40
N ASN A 8 -5.09 -4.92 -5.52
CA ASN A 8 -4.88 -3.55 -5.98
C ASN A 8 -5.43 -3.31 -7.38
N ASP A 9 -5.71 -2.05 -7.69
CA ASP A 9 -5.92 -1.60 -9.06
C ASP A 9 -4.55 -1.46 -9.74
N ARG A 10 -4.42 -1.98 -10.97
CA ARG A 10 -3.23 -1.86 -11.80
C ARG A 10 -2.81 -0.40 -12.01
N SER A 11 -3.77 0.53 -12.02
CA SER A 11 -3.49 1.97 -12.14
C SER A 11 -2.58 2.51 -11.02
N MET A 12 -2.54 1.84 -9.86
CA MET A 12 -1.74 2.26 -8.71
C MET A 12 -0.28 1.78 -8.78
N ARG A 13 0.02 0.79 -9.63
CA ARG A 13 1.35 0.14 -9.69
C ARG A 13 2.54 1.10 -9.87
N PRO A 14 2.47 2.17 -10.70
CA PRO A 14 3.60 3.10 -10.86
C PRO A 14 4.00 3.81 -9.57
N PHE A 15 3.09 3.89 -8.59
CA PHE A 15 3.28 4.64 -7.35
C PHE A 15 3.66 3.76 -6.16
N ILE A 16 3.72 2.44 -6.33
CA ILE A 16 3.99 1.48 -5.24
C ILE A 16 5.38 0.88 -5.44
N VAL A 17 6.24 1.09 -4.46
CA VAL A 17 7.64 0.62 -4.50
C VAL A 17 7.84 -0.43 -3.41
N GLN A 18 8.56 -1.51 -3.73
CA GLN A 18 8.90 -2.52 -2.74
C GLN A 18 9.77 -1.91 -1.63
N LYS A 19 9.46 -2.21 -0.37
CA LYS A 19 10.02 -1.55 0.83
C LYS A 19 9.68 -0.06 0.96
N GLY A 20 8.85 0.48 0.08
CA GLY A 20 8.26 1.81 0.22
C GLY A 20 7.11 1.82 1.23
N SER A 21 6.63 3.04 1.50
CA SER A 21 5.51 3.31 2.39
C SER A 21 4.18 3.28 1.63
N ILE A 22 3.15 2.78 2.30
CA ILE A 22 1.76 2.87 1.86
C ILE A 22 0.86 2.96 3.07
N THR A 23 -0.25 3.67 2.96
CA THR A 23 -1.20 3.84 4.06
C THR A 23 -2.46 3.04 3.78
N VAL A 24 -2.93 2.29 4.78
CA VAL A 24 -4.20 1.55 4.75
C VAL A 24 -5.09 2.03 5.90
N ASP A 25 -6.25 2.63 5.59
CA ASP A 25 -7.14 3.28 6.57
C ASP A 25 -6.41 4.18 7.57
N GLY A 26 -5.49 5.01 7.06
CA GLY A 26 -4.69 5.94 7.88
C GLY A 26 -3.49 5.31 8.59
N VAL A 27 -3.27 4.00 8.48
CA VAL A 27 -2.14 3.30 9.09
C VAL A 27 -0.99 3.17 8.10
N SER A 28 0.15 3.80 8.40
CA SER A 28 1.38 3.67 7.61
C SER A 28 1.96 2.26 7.74
N LEU A 29 2.19 1.60 6.62
CA LEU A 29 2.74 0.26 6.50
C LEU A 29 3.86 0.21 5.46
N THR A 30 4.68 -0.84 5.53
CA THR A 30 5.74 -1.10 4.56
C THR A 30 5.31 -2.18 3.59
N VAL A 31 5.51 -1.91 2.29
CA VAL A 31 5.27 -2.87 1.22
C VAL A 31 6.34 -3.95 1.26
N ASN A 32 5.93 -5.21 1.48
CA ASN A 32 6.85 -6.33 1.51
C ASN A 32 7.09 -6.93 0.12
N LYS A 33 6.01 -7.16 -0.62
CA LYS A 33 6.01 -7.78 -1.96
C LYS A 33 4.89 -7.19 -2.81
N ILE A 34 5.11 -7.19 -4.12
CA ILE A 34 4.16 -6.68 -5.11
C ILE A 34 3.98 -7.76 -6.18
N THR A 35 2.74 -8.04 -6.55
CA THR A 35 2.34 -8.94 -7.65
C THR A 35 1.33 -8.24 -8.57
N ASP A 36 1.06 -8.81 -9.75
CA ASP A 36 0.19 -8.21 -10.79
C ASP A 36 -1.24 -7.89 -10.32
N SER A 37 -1.68 -8.51 -9.24
CA SER A 37 -3.01 -8.32 -8.67
C SER A 37 -3.01 -7.97 -7.19
N THR A 38 -1.87 -8.09 -6.47
CA THR A 38 -1.82 -7.89 -5.02
C THR A 38 -0.60 -7.13 -4.54
N ILE A 39 -0.73 -6.53 -3.36
CA ILE A 39 0.37 -6.02 -2.54
C ILE A 39 0.35 -6.73 -1.19
N ASP A 40 1.51 -7.19 -0.75
CA ASP A 40 1.67 -7.82 0.55
C ASP A 40 2.31 -6.81 1.50
N LEU A 41 1.65 -6.53 2.62
CA LEU A 41 2.08 -5.56 3.61
C LEU A 41 2.53 -6.24 4.88
N MET A 42 3.57 -5.67 5.51
CA MET A 42 4.07 -6.16 6.78
C MET A 42 3.41 -5.43 7.94
N ILE A 43 2.74 -6.19 8.81
CA ILE A 43 2.06 -5.66 9.99
C ILE A 43 2.71 -6.24 11.25
N ILE A 44 3.25 -5.36 12.11
CA ILE A 44 3.79 -5.79 13.40
C ILE A 44 2.65 -5.99 14.42
N PRO A 45 2.83 -6.86 15.45
CA PRO A 45 1.79 -7.14 16.42
C PRO A 45 1.24 -5.91 17.14
N HIS A 46 2.08 -4.91 17.39
CA HIS A 46 1.65 -3.65 17.99
C HIS A 46 0.65 -2.89 17.10
N THR A 47 0.93 -2.76 15.81
CA THR A 47 0.04 -2.10 14.84
C THR A 47 -1.28 -2.85 14.71
N PHE A 48 -1.23 -4.18 14.58
CA PHE A 48 -2.45 -5.00 14.51
C PHE A 48 -3.34 -4.81 15.74
N LYS A 49 -2.76 -4.84 16.95
CA LYS A 49 -3.51 -4.72 18.21
C LYS A 49 -4.09 -3.34 18.45
N ASN A 50 -3.42 -2.29 17.98
CA ASN A 50 -3.76 -0.89 18.29
C ASN A 50 -4.45 -0.13 17.14
N THR A 51 -4.84 -0.81 16.07
CA THR A 51 -5.58 -0.21 14.94
C THR A 51 -6.87 -0.96 14.66
N THR A 52 -7.67 -0.48 13.72
CA THR A 52 -8.90 -1.13 13.27
C THR A 52 -8.64 -2.44 12.52
N MET A 53 -7.39 -2.70 12.13
CA MET A 53 -6.97 -3.89 11.37
C MET A 53 -7.32 -5.21 12.06
N LYS A 54 -7.36 -5.26 13.39
CA LYS A 54 -7.78 -6.46 14.14
C LYS A 54 -9.24 -6.87 13.92
N TYR A 55 -10.06 -5.97 13.37
CA TYR A 55 -11.47 -6.22 13.08
C TYR A 55 -11.74 -6.45 11.60
N TYR A 56 -10.69 -6.45 10.77
CA TYR A 56 -10.80 -6.64 9.34
C TYR A 56 -11.33 -8.02 9.01
N LYS A 57 -12.13 -8.09 7.95
CA LYS A 57 -12.62 -9.34 7.37
C LYS A 57 -12.08 -9.50 5.96
N GLU A 58 -11.85 -10.74 5.55
CA GLU A 58 -11.47 -11.04 4.17
C GLU A 58 -12.52 -10.50 3.19
N GLY A 59 -12.05 -9.92 2.09
CA GLY A 59 -12.89 -9.34 1.04
C GLY A 59 -13.47 -7.96 1.35
N GLN A 60 -13.25 -7.39 2.53
CA GLN A 60 -13.66 -6.00 2.79
C GLN A 60 -12.82 -5.00 1.98
N THR A 61 -13.42 -3.85 1.67
CA THR A 61 -12.70 -2.71 1.09
C THR A 61 -12.01 -1.90 2.18
N VAL A 62 -10.86 -1.32 1.85
CA VAL A 62 -10.10 -0.42 2.71
C VAL A 62 -9.70 0.81 1.92
N ASN A 63 -9.46 1.92 2.61
CA ASN A 63 -8.92 3.12 1.97
C ASN A 63 -7.41 2.95 1.80
N ILE A 64 -6.92 3.26 0.60
CA ILE A 64 -5.49 3.25 0.30
C ILE A 64 -5.04 4.67 -0.03
N GLU A 65 -4.00 5.13 0.64
CA GLU A 65 -3.30 6.36 0.27
C GLU A 65 -1.88 6.01 -0.20
N LEU A 66 -1.57 6.41 -1.42
CA LEU A 66 -0.27 6.26 -2.03
C LEU A 66 0.70 7.33 -1.52
N ASP A 67 1.98 6.97 -1.46
CA ASP A 67 3.04 7.89 -1.07
C ASP A 67 3.04 9.14 -1.97
N TYR A 68 3.05 10.30 -1.32
CA TYR A 68 2.97 11.60 -1.99
C TYR A 68 4.21 11.90 -2.83
N ILE A 69 5.40 11.47 -2.38
CA ILE A 69 6.65 11.62 -3.12
C ILE A 69 6.58 10.76 -4.38
N ALA A 70 6.07 9.53 -4.29
CA ALA A 70 5.90 8.66 -5.45
C ALA A 70 4.97 9.28 -6.51
N LYS A 71 3.86 9.91 -6.09
CA LYS A 71 2.97 10.65 -7.00
C LYS A 71 3.70 11.76 -7.75
N TYR A 72 4.52 12.54 -7.05
CA TYR A 72 5.28 13.62 -7.69
C TYR A 72 6.34 13.11 -8.65
N ILE A 73 7.08 12.06 -8.29
CA ILE A 73 8.11 11.48 -9.16
C ILE A 73 7.46 10.99 -10.46
N VAL A 74 6.39 10.21 -10.36
CA VAL A 74 5.67 9.71 -11.55
C VAL A 74 5.12 10.86 -12.39
N ASN A 75 4.52 11.87 -11.76
CA ASN A 75 4.02 13.04 -12.47
C ASN A 75 5.14 13.81 -13.20
N MET A 76 6.30 13.97 -12.55
CA MET A 76 7.47 14.62 -13.16
C MET A 76 8.06 13.81 -14.31
N SER A 77 8.10 12.47 -14.20
CA SER A 77 8.50 11.60 -15.31
C SER A 77 7.58 11.76 -16.52
N ASN A 78 6.26 11.79 -16.32
CA ASN A 78 5.28 11.98 -17.40
C ASN A 78 5.38 13.35 -18.10
N ILE A 79 5.92 14.37 -17.43
CA ILE A 79 6.16 15.69 -18.05
C ILE A 79 7.32 15.60 -19.05
N ASN A 80 8.34 14.78 -18.77
CA ASN A 80 9.52 14.67 -19.63
C ASN A 80 9.33 13.74 -20.84
N ASP A 81 8.24 12.98 -20.86
CA ASP A 81 7.85 12.10 -21.98
C ASP A 81 6.93 12.80 -23.01
N ASN A 82 6.71 14.12 -22.87
CA ASN A 82 5.99 15.00 -23.82
C ASN A 82 6.92 16.05 -24.42
#